data_AF-A0A4R4SCC2-F1
#
_entry.id   AF-A0A4R4SCC2-F1
#
_cell.length_a   1.000
_cell.length_b   1.000
_cell.length_c   1.000
_cell.angle_alpha   90.00
_cell.angle_beta   90.00
_cell.angle_gamma   90.00
#
_symmetry.space_group_name_H-M   'P 1'
#
loop_
_entity.id
_entity.type
_entity.pdbx_description
1 polymer ?
#
loop_
_entity_poly.entity_id
_entity_poly.type
_entity_poly.pdbx_seq_one_letter_code
_entity_poly.pdbx_strand_id
1 'polypeptide(L)'
;MITGTVLDASPHLLILAAATVHRPDSGTGGLDSGEVEIRLAMGDGTTVWHGGRGGLAALRPGRSVVIRPADDGLGAGRIWVDITRVAGTIVAYRGDTVEVDMGPHRGRTHVVIPPQAFERVLVRHPRLEPGYLIDVICVRSPDGPWAVAPGTSQPGYRPDDLAAPDVAAPVPDVLRGTATWFGGGGTPDGAAYPAVDSEGDAGGCADAPSGCVPFPYLSLGSEIGVRNECGGRAARVPVVECGCLAARFCDRCVECETSPRGRIVELTPAVFAGLGGELDAGCFNVAVRPGAPW
;
A
#
# COMPACT_ATOMS: atom_id res chain seq x y z
N MET A 1 -14.49 3.76 -1.56
CA MET A 1 -13.89 2.46 -1.20
C MET A 1 -14.52 1.97 0.09
N ILE A 2 -14.62 0.66 0.26
CA ILE A 2 -15.19 0.04 1.47
C ILE A 2 -14.16 -0.92 2.04
N THR A 3 -13.91 -0.84 3.33
CA THR A 3 -13.05 -1.77 4.08
C THR A 3 -13.85 -2.37 5.22
N GLY A 4 -13.65 -3.67 5.46
CA GLY A 4 -14.39 -4.34 6.51
C GLY A 4 -14.10 -5.83 6.62
N THR A 5 -14.90 -6.48 7.46
CA THR A 5 -14.84 -7.92 7.71
C THR A 5 -16.07 -8.58 7.14
N VAL A 6 -15.91 -9.69 6.43
CA VAL A 6 -17.04 -10.47 5.88
C VAL A 6 -17.87 -11.04 7.04
N LEU A 7 -19.18 -10.81 6.99
CA LEU A 7 -20.16 -11.42 7.89
C LEU A 7 -20.85 -12.61 7.22
N ASP A 8 -21.20 -12.48 5.94
CA ASP A 8 -21.78 -13.53 5.12
C ASP A 8 -21.60 -13.23 3.62
N ALA A 9 -21.63 -14.27 2.79
CA ALA A 9 -21.53 -14.13 1.33
C ALA A 9 -22.31 -15.23 0.59
N SER A 10 -23.11 -14.80 -0.38
CA SER A 10 -23.82 -15.64 -1.36
C SER A 10 -23.50 -15.16 -2.77
N PRO A 11 -23.85 -15.87 -3.85
CA PRO A 11 -23.55 -15.42 -5.22
C PRO A 11 -24.04 -14.00 -5.57
N HIS A 12 -25.06 -13.47 -4.88
CA HIS A 12 -25.68 -12.19 -5.20
C HIS A 12 -25.55 -11.12 -4.10
N LEU A 13 -25.04 -11.48 -2.92
CA LEU A 13 -25.03 -10.61 -1.76
C LEU A 13 -23.78 -10.84 -0.93
N LEU A 14 -23.10 -9.75 -0.59
CA LEU A 14 -22.01 -9.72 0.37
C LEU A 14 -22.41 -8.83 1.56
N ILE A 15 -22.27 -9.36 2.76
CA ILE A 15 -22.56 -8.66 4.02
C ILE A 15 -21.25 -8.43 4.77
N LEU A 16 -21.02 -7.20 5.22
CA LEU A 16 -19.76 -6.78 5.85
C LEU A 16 -20.04 -6.03 7.14
N ALA A 17 -19.19 -6.20 8.14
CA ALA A 17 -18.97 -5.23 9.20
C ALA A 17 -17.94 -4.23 8.68
N ALA A 18 -18.38 -3.06 8.25
CA ALA A 18 -17.52 -2.05 7.64
C ALA A 18 -16.95 -1.10 8.68
N ALA A 19 -15.63 -0.94 8.64
CA ALA A 19 -14.92 0.02 9.48
C ALA A 19 -14.80 1.39 8.79
N THR A 20 -14.89 1.44 7.46
CA THR A 20 -14.78 2.71 6.71
C THR A 20 -15.54 2.65 5.39
N VAL A 21 -16.29 3.72 5.09
CA VAL A 21 -17.00 3.93 3.82
C VAL A 21 -16.57 5.25 3.23
N HIS A 22 -15.85 5.21 2.11
CA HIS A 22 -15.51 6.40 1.34
C HIS A 22 -16.42 6.51 0.12
N ARG A 23 -17.30 7.52 0.14
CA ARG A 23 -18.07 7.97 -1.02
C ARG A 23 -17.29 9.09 -1.73
N PRO A 24 -17.19 9.06 -3.07
CA PRO A 24 -16.42 10.07 -3.81
C PRO A 24 -16.89 11.52 -3.61
N ASP A 25 -18.13 11.75 -3.15
CA ASP A 25 -18.72 13.09 -3.06
C ASP A 25 -18.88 13.63 -1.62
N SER A 26 -18.49 12.88 -0.59
CA SER A 26 -18.59 13.35 0.79
C SER A 26 -17.24 13.90 1.23
N GLY A 27 -17.12 15.23 1.26
CA GLY A 27 -16.04 15.93 1.93
C GLY A 27 -15.82 15.37 3.34
N THR A 28 -14.54 15.26 3.70
CA THR A 28 -14.00 14.84 5.00
C THR A 28 -14.92 15.15 6.18
N GLY A 29 -15.44 14.08 6.79
CA GLY A 29 -16.28 14.13 7.98
C GLY A 29 -16.45 12.74 8.56
N GLY A 30 -15.36 12.11 8.98
CA GLY A 30 -15.40 10.86 9.74
C GLY A 30 -15.47 11.13 11.23
N LEU A 31 -16.64 10.93 11.84
CA LEU A 31 -16.81 10.63 13.27
C LEU A 31 -18.14 9.87 13.44
N ASP A 32 -18.12 8.58 13.10
CA ASP A 32 -19.02 7.61 13.72
C ASP A 32 -18.21 6.30 13.87
N SER A 33 -17.65 6.13 15.06
CA SER A 33 -16.83 4.99 15.45
C SER A 33 -17.72 3.80 15.82
N GLY A 34 -18.46 3.28 14.85
CA GLY A 34 -19.21 2.04 14.95
C GLY A 34 -19.03 1.23 13.68
N GLU A 35 -18.74 -0.07 13.81
CA GLU A 35 -18.81 -0.98 12.65
C GLU A 35 -20.26 -0.96 12.13
N VAL A 36 -20.42 -0.56 10.86
CA VAL A 36 -21.73 -0.53 10.22
C VAL A 36 -21.90 -1.79 9.38
N GLU A 37 -23.03 -2.47 9.53
CA GLU A 37 -23.37 -3.55 8.63
C GLU A 37 -23.69 -2.98 7.23
N ILE A 38 -22.94 -3.42 6.22
CA ILE A 38 -23.14 -3.03 4.82
C ILE A 38 -23.51 -4.26 4.01
N ARG A 39 -24.48 -4.08 3.11
CA ARG A 39 -24.93 -5.08 2.16
C ARG A 39 -24.64 -4.60 0.75
N LEU A 40 -23.85 -5.39 0.01
CA LEU A 40 -23.46 -5.08 -1.37
C LEU A 40 -23.99 -6.15 -2.30
N ALA A 41 -24.63 -5.72 -3.39
CA ALA A 41 -24.99 -6.62 -4.47
C ALA A 41 -23.72 -7.17 -5.14
N MET A 42 -23.73 -8.47 -5.45
CA MET A 42 -22.72 -9.12 -6.27
C MET A 42 -23.38 -9.61 -7.56
N GLY A 43 -22.63 -9.53 -8.66
CA GLY A 43 -23.09 -9.96 -9.97
C GLY A 43 -21.94 -10.51 -10.81
N ASP A 44 -22.21 -10.78 -12.09
CA ASP A 44 -21.24 -11.41 -12.98
C ASP A 44 -19.98 -10.55 -13.22
N GLY A 45 -20.07 -9.24 -13.01
CA GLY A 45 -18.93 -8.32 -13.06
C GLY A 45 -18.09 -8.26 -11.78
N THR A 46 -18.53 -8.89 -10.69
CA THR A 46 -17.80 -8.89 -9.42
C THR A 46 -16.57 -9.79 -9.52
N THR A 47 -15.39 -9.20 -9.33
CA THR A 47 -14.12 -9.93 -9.34
C THR A 47 -13.56 -10.06 -7.94
N VAL A 48 -13.12 -11.28 -7.58
CA VAL A 48 -12.55 -11.59 -6.26
C VAL A 48 -11.08 -11.96 -6.43
N TRP A 49 -10.22 -11.33 -5.64
CA TRP A 49 -8.82 -11.68 -5.51
C TRP A 49 -8.54 -12.30 -4.15
N HIS A 50 -7.83 -13.42 -4.14
CA HIS A 50 -7.29 -14.06 -2.93
C HIS A 50 -6.01 -14.82 -3.33
N GLY A 51 -4.88 -14.12 -3.37
CA GLY A 51 -3.60 -14.67 -3.82
C GLY A 51 -3.48 -14.91 -5.33
N GLY A 52 -4.41 -14.34 -6.10
CA GLY A 52 -4.65 -14.63 -7.50
C GLY A 52 -6.16 -14.56 -7.79
N ARG A 53 -6.59 -15.19 -8.90
CA ARG A 53 -8.03 -15.27 -9.23
C ARG A 53 -8.76 -16.08 -8.17
N GLY A 54 -9.65 -15.42 -7.43
CA GLY A 54 -10.51 -16.01 -6.41
C GLY A 54 -11.97 -16.12 -6.86
N GLY A 55 -12.83 -16.49 -5.92
CA GLY A 55 -14.28 -16.57 -6.10
C GLY A 55 -15.00 -16.58 -4.76
N LEU A 56 -16.30 -16.89 -4.78
CA LEU A 56 -17.16 -16.85 -3.58
C LEU A 56 -16.59 -17.63 -2.39
N ALA A 57 -15.91 -18.76 -2.62
CA ALA A 57 -15.32 -19.59 -1.56
C ALA A 57 -14.22 -18.88 -0.72
N ALA A 58 -13.66 -17.77 -1.22
CA ALA A 58 -12.72 -16.94 -0.49
C ALA A 58 -13.42 -15.93 0.46
N LEU A 59 -14.68 -15.58 0.19
CA LEU A 59 -15.48 -14.62 0.97
C LEU A 59 -16.10 -15.31 2.20
N ARG A 60 -15.26 -15.88 3.06
CA ARG A 60 -15.70 -16.56 4.28
C ARG A 60 -15.89 -15.54 5.41
N PRO A 61 -16.85 -15.76 6.32
CA PRO A 61 -16.99 -14.93 7.51
C PRO A 61 -15.68 -14.78 8.29
N GLY A 62 -15.43 -13.58 8.81
CA GLY A 62 -14.21 -13.22 9.55
C GLY A 62 -13.02 -12.81 8.69
N ARG A 63 -13.11 -12.91 7.35
CA ARG A 63 -12.05 -12.47 6.42
C ARG A 63 -12.08 -10.96 6.24
N SER A 64 -10.91 -10.32 6.17
CA SER A 64 -10.81 -8.89 5.88
C SER A 64 -10.91 -8.65 4.38
N VAL A 65 -11.60 -7.57 3.99
CA VAL A 65 -11.75 -7.21 2.58
C VAL A 65 -11.55 -5.72 2.34
N VAL A 66 -10.99 -5.41 1.17
CA VAL A 66 -11.04 -4.09 0.54
C VAL A 66 -11.89 -4.21 -0.71
N ILE A 67 -12.87 -3.32 -0.87
CA ILE A 67 -13.83 -3.38 -1.97
C ILE A 67 -13.86 -2.07 -2.72
N ARG A 68 -13.57 -2.16 -4.02
CA ARG A 68 -13.92 -1.13 -4.98
C ARG A 68 -15.34 -1.38 -5.49
N PRO A 69 -16.27 -0.43 -5.27
CA PRO A 69 -17.60 -0.52 -5.85
C PRO A 69 -17.53 -0.65 -7.37
N ALA A 70 -18.58 -1.22 -7.96
CA ALA A 70 -18.78 -1.19 -9.39
C ALA A 70 -18.94 0.27 -9.88
N ASP A 71 -18.78 0.50 -11.19
CA ASP A 71 -18.79 1.85 -11.77
C ASP A 71 -20.15 2.56 -11.59
N ASP A 72 -21.24 1.80 -11.44
CA ASP A 72 -22.58 2.31 -11.11
C ASP A 72 -22.73 2.70 -9.62
N GLY A 73 -21.76 2.35 -8.78
CA GLY A 73 -21.74 2.59 -7.35
C GLY A 73 -22.70 1.73 -6.52
N LEU A 74 -23.42 0.77 -7.13
CA LEU A 74 -24.50 0.03 -6.50
C LEU A 74 -24.12 -1.38 -6.04
N GLY A 75 -22.99 -1.92 -6.52
CA GLY A 75 -22.53 -3.26 -6.19
C GLY A 75 -21.02 -3.36 -5.93
N ALA A 76 -20.56 -4.56 -5.59
CA ALA A 76 -19.13 -4.85 -5.47
C ALA A 76 -18.53 -5.10 -6.87
N GLY A 77 -17.57 -4.27 -7.29
CA GLY A 77 -16.87 -4.43 -8.57
C GLY A 77 -15.61 -5.30 -8.43
N ARG A 78 -14.72 -4.92 -7.51
CA ARG A 78 -13.47 -5.63 -7.23
C ARG A 78 -13.31 -5.81 -5.73
N ILE A 79 -13.03 -7.04 -5.30
CA ILE A 79 -12.86 -7.42 -3.90
C ILE A 79 -11.47 -8.04 -3.73
N TRP A 80 -10.66 -7.46 -2.84
CA TRP A 80 -9.41 -8.07 -2.39
C TRP A 80 -9.60 -8.66 -0.99
N VAL A 81 -9.43 -9.97 -0.88
CA VAL A 81 -9.60 -10.70 0.38
C VAL A 81 -8.24 -10.90 1.03
N ASP A 82 -8.10 -10.50 2.28
CA ASP A 82 -6.92 -10.69 3.13
C ASP A 82 -5.60 -10.23 2.50
N ILE A 83 -5.68 -9.31 1.54
CA ILE A 83 -4.51 -8.75 0.89
C ILE A 83 -3.68 -7.98 1.91
N THR A 84 -2.39 -8.22 1.91
CA THR A 84 -1.41 -7.50 2.72
C THR A 84 -0.13 -7.33 1.92
N ARG A 85 0.75 -6.44 2.37
CA ARG A 85 2.03 -6.18 1.73
C ARG A 85 3.13 -6.21 2.76
N VAL A 86 4.22 -6.88 2.41
CA VAL A 86 5.44 -6.82 3.20
C VAL A 86 6.53 -6.20 2.35
N ALA A 87 6.94 -5.00 2.74
CA ALA A 87 8.09 -4.31 2.20
C ALA A 87 9.06 -4.03 3.35
N GLY A 88 10.35 -4.25 3.15
CA GLY A 88 11.35 -4.02 4.18
C GLY A 88 12.74 -4.55 3.85
N THR A 89 13.61 -4.56 4.86
CA THR A 89 14.97 -5.12 4.76
C THR A 89 14.95 -6.57 5.21
N ILE A 90 15.50 -7.47 4.41
CA ILE A 90 15.68 -8.88 4.77
C ILE A 90 16.68 -8.94 5.92
N VAL A 91 16.31 -9.60 7.02
CA VAL A 91 17.21 -9.84 8.16
C VAL A 91 17.66 -11.30 8.24
N ALA A 92 16.86 -12.22 7.73
CA ALA A 92 17.21 -13.63 7.59
C ALA A 92 16.38 -14.29 6.48
N TYR A 93 16.92 -15.36 5.92
CA TYR A 93 16.20 -16.25 5.00
C TYR A 93 16.53 -17.70 5.37
N ARG A 94 15.50 -18.51 5.64
CA ARG A 94 15.64 -19.91 6.08
C ARG A 94 14.54 -20.75 5.46
N GLY A 95 14.92 -21.76 4.67
CA GLY A 95 13.96 -22.61 3.98
C GLY A 95 13.13 -21.79 3.00
N ASP A 96 11.83 -21.67 3.25
CA ASP A 96 10.87 -20.88 2.49
C ASP A 96 10.48 -19.56 3.19
N THR A 97 11.08 -19.27 4.35
CA THR A 97 10.68 -18.15 5.20
C THR A 97 11.72 -17.03 5.16
N VAL A 98 11.26 -15.81 4.91
CA VAL A 98 12.06 -14.56 4.93
C VAL A 98 11.64 -13.74 6.14
N GLU A 99 12.58 -13.44 7.02
CA GLU A 99 12.41 -12.46 8.09
C GLU A 99 12.67 -11.06 7.54
N VAL A 100 11.72 -10.14 7.75
CA VAL A 100 11.74 -8.79 7.19
C VAL A 100 11.57 -7.75 8.29
N ASP A 101 12.49 -6.78 8.31
CA ASP A 101 12.37 -5.57 9.10
C ASP A 101 11.68 -4.47 8.27
N MET A 102 10.44 -4.16 8.65
CA MET A 102 9.59 -3.17 8.00
C MET A 102 9.78 -1.76 8.59
N GLY A 103 10.86 -1.55 9.36
CA GLY A 103 11.20 -0.26 9.95
C GLY A 103 10.44 0.04 11.24
N PRO A 104 10.70 1.22 11.84
CA PRO A 104 10.31 1.54 13.21
C PRO A 104 8.80 1.59 13.46
N HIS A 105 7.99 1.86 12.44
CA HIS A 105 6.53 1.97 12.59
C HIS A 105 5.79 0.65 12.41
N ARG A 106 6.42 -0.34 11.75
CA ARG A 106 5.76 -1.59 11.34
C ARG A 106 6.43 -2.83 11.92
N GLY A 107 7.60 -2.68 12.52
CA GLY A 107 8.31 -3.74 13.23
C GLY A 107 8.82 -4.83 12.28
N ARG A 108 8.95 -6.05 12.84
CA ARG A 108 9.44 -7.21 12.09
C ARG A 108 8.32 -8.21 11.83
N THR A 109 8.43 -8.90 10.71
CA THR A 109 7.51 -9.98 10.34
C THR A 109 8.26 -11.08 9.59
N HIS A 110 7.72 -12.29 9.62
CA HIS A 110 8.19 -13.41 8.82
C HIS A 110 7.21 -13.66 7.67
N VAL A 111 7.74 -13.76 6.46
CA VAL A 111 6.98 -14.03 5.23
C VAL A 111 7.31 -15.42 4.73
N VAL A 112 6.30 -16.23 4.47
CA VAL A 112 6.47 -17.51 3.80
C VAL A 112 6.36 -17.31 2.29
N ILE A 113 7.34 -17.77 1.52
CA ILE A 113 7.30 -17.82 0.07
C ILE A 113 6.97 -19.26 -0.35
N PRO A 114 5.68 -19.59 -0.58
CA PRO A 114 5.31 -20.95 -0.89
C PRO A 114 5.87 -21.38 -2.26
N PRO A 115 6.08 -22.69 -2.50
CA PRO A 115 6.73 -23.20 -3.71
C PRO A 115 6.13 -22.67 -5.01
N GLN A 116 4.80 -22.55 -5.08
CA GLN A 116 4.09 -22.05 -6.26
C GLN A 116 4.31 -20.55 -6.57
N ALA A 117 4.77 -19.77 -5.58
CA ALA A 117 5.09 -18.36 -5.76
C ALA A 117 6.61 -18.11 -5.87
N PHE A 118 7.42 -19.09 -5.49
CA PHE A 118 8.86 -18.95 -5.33
C PHE A 118 9.57 -18.43 -6.57
N GLU A 119 9.40 -19.11 -7.72
CA GLU A 119 10.06 -18.69 -8.97
C GLU A 119 9.64 -17.28 -9.39
N ARG A 120 8.35 -16.96 -9.29
CA ARG A 120 7.82 -15.64 -9.63
C ARG A 120 8.37 -14.54 -8.72
N VAL A 121 8.54 -14.82 -7.43
CA VAL A 121 9.17 -13.87 -6.50
C VAL A 121 10.64 -13.69 -6.84
N LEU A 122 11.39 -14.78 -7.04
CA LEU A 122 12.83 -14.73 -7.35
C LEU A 122 13.18 -13.98 -8.64
N VAL A 123 12.31 -14.01 -9.65
CA VAL A 123 12.52 -13.23 -10.89
C VAL A 123 12.66 -11.73 -10.61
N ARG A 124 11.91 -11.22 -9.62
CA ARG A 124 11.94 -9.80 -9.24
C ARG A 124 12.76 -9.52 -7.99
N HIS A 125 13.03 -10.55 -7.18
CA HIS A 125 13.80 -10.50 -5.94
C HIS A 125 14.88 -11.58 -5.94
N PRO A 126 15.90 -11.47 -6.81
CA PRO A 126 16.92 -12.51 -6.97
C PRO A 126 17.84 -12.68 -5.76
N ARG A 127 17.90 -11.71 -4.84
CA ARG A 127 18.78 -11.73 -3.66
C ARG A 127 17.96 -11.85 -2.38
N LEU A 128 17.65 -13.08 -1.98
CA LEU A 128 17.01 -13.38 -0.69
C LEU A 128 18.08 -13.51 0.42
N GLU A 129 18.82 -12.43 0.65
CA GLU A 129 19.95 -12.39 1.58
C GLU A 129 19.81 -11.22 2.55
N PRO A 130 20.31 -11.35 3.80
CA PRO A 130 20.30 -10.25 4.76
C PRO A 130 20.91 -8.96 4.21
N GLY A 131 20.25 -7.83 4.51
CA GLY A 131 20.64 -6.49 4.09
C GLY A 131 20.08 -6.06 2.72
N TYR A 132 19.48 -6.96 1.93
CA TYR A 132 18.74 -6.57 0.72
C TYR A 132 17.29 -6.21 1.04
N LEU A 133 16.68 -5.41 0.16
CA LEU A 133 15.27 -5.06 0.26
C LEU A 133 14.39 -6.16 -0.34
N ILE A 134 13.19 -6.32 0.20
CA ILE A 134 12.12 -7.14 -0.37
C ILE A 134 10.82 -6.35 -0.38
N ASP A 135 10.00 -6.57 -1.41
CA ASP A 135 8.66 -6.04 -1.49
C ASP A 135 7.72 -7.05 -2.17
N VAL A 136 6.80 -7.59 -1.39
CA VAL A 136 5.90 -8.66 -1.82
C VAL A 136 4.45 -8.35 -1.45
N ILE A 137 3.56 -8.65 -2.39
CA ILE A 137 2.14 -8.75 -2.16
C ILE A 137 1.88 -10.13 -1.55
N CYS A 138 1.08 -10.15 -0.50
CA CYS A 138 0.82 -11.31 0.32
C CYS A 138 -0.67 -11.52 0.55
N VAL A 139 -1.02 -12.73 0.98
CA VAL A 139 -2.29 -13.05 1.60
C VAL A 139 -2.05 -13.33 3.08
N ARG A 140 -2.92 -12.82 3.97
CA ARG A 140 -2.88 -13.12 5.40
C ARG A 140 -3.15 -14.62 5.63
N SER A 141 -2.32 -15.25 6.44
CA SER A 141 -2.47 -16.64 6.88
C SER A 141 -2.14 -16.76 8.38
N PRO A 142 -2.67 -17.77 9.10
CA PRO A 142 -2.39 -17.94 10.53
C PRO A 142 -0.91 -18.04 10.88
N ASP A 143 -0.12 -18.66 10.00
CA ASP A 143 1.32 -18.89 10.21
C ASP A 143 2.18 -17.72 9.71
N GLY A 144 1.58 -16.55 9.43
CA GLY A 144 2.25 -15.39 8.84
C GLY A 144 1.83 -15.13 7.39
N PRO A 145 2.11 -13.93 6.84
CA PRO A 145 1.78 -13.59 5.46
C PRO A 145 2.45 -14.53 4.45
N TRP A 146 1.67 -14.99 3.47
CA TRP A 146 2.19 -15.79 2.36
C TRP A 146 2.41 -14.90 1.14
N ALA A 147 3.64 -14.83 0.64
CA ALA A 147 3.96 -14.10 -0.57
C ALA A 147 3.29 -14.75 -1.78
N VAL A 148 2.58 -13.95 -2.57
CA VAL A 148 1.89 -14.40 -3.77
C VAL A 148 2.35 -13.67 -5.01
N ALA A 149 2.96 -12.50 -4.91
CA ALA A 149 3.54 -11.79 -6.05
C ALA A 149 4.60 -10.79 -5.57
N PRO A 150 5.58 -10.42 -6.41
CA PRO A 150 6.39 -9.25 -6.15
C PRO A 150 5.54 -7.98 -6.22
N GLY A 151 5.72 -7.06 -5.26
CA GLY A 151 5.07 -5.75 -5.25
C GLY A 151 5.76 -4.75 -6.18
N THR A 152 7.09 -4.85 -6.31
CA THR A 152 7.91 -4.14 -7.30
C THR A 152 9.16 -4.97 -7.64
N SER A 153 10.13 -4.39 -8.35
CA SER A 153 11.44 -5.02 -8.57
C SER A 153 12.41 -4.67 -7.44
N GLN A 154 13.15 -5.67 -6.95
CA GLN A 154 14.19 -5.51 -5.94
C GLN A 154 15.26 -4.51 -6.41
N PRO A 155 15.54 -3.46 -5.63
CA PRO A 155 16.69 -2.61 -5.90
C PRO A 155 18.00 -3.41 -5.88
N GLY A 156 18.89 -3.13 -6.84
CA GLY A 156 20.17 -3.85 -6.99
C GLY A 156 21.24 -3.51 -5.94
N TYR A 157 20.89 -2.75 -4.91
CA TYR A 157 21.78 -2.18 -3.88
C TYR A 157 21.25 -2.54 -2.48
N ARG A 158 22.10 -2.45 -1.46
CA ARG A 158 21.65 -2.50 -0.05
C ARG A 158 21.26 -1.10 0.42
N PRO A 159 20.26 -0.92 1.28
CA PRO A 159 19.82 0.40 1.74
C PRO A 159 20.96 1.28 2.29
N ASP A 160 21.94 0.66 2.97
CA ASP A 160 23.08 1.37 3.55
C ASP A 160 24.07 1.89 2.49
N ASP A 161 23.98 1.38 1.24
CA ASP A 161 24.77 1.85 0.10
C ASP A 161 24.05 2.96 -0.70
N LEU A 162 22.85 3.38 -0.27
CA LEU A 162 22.06 4.39 -0.98
C LEU A 162 22.73 5.77 -0.84
N ALA A 163 23.18 6.32 -1.98
CA ALA A 163 23.67 7.68 -2.02
C ALA A 163 22.51 8.67 -1.81
N ALA A 164 22.70 9.57 -0.85
CA ALA A 164 21.80 10.70 -0.64
C ALA A 164 21.74 11.61 -1.88
N PRO A 165 20.60 12.25 -2.17
CA PRO A 165 20.55 13.37 -3.10
C PRO A 165 21.50 14.48 -2.65
N ASP A 166 21.94 15.31 -3.60
CA ASP A 166 22.66 16.53 -3.27
C ASP A 166 21.80 17.42 -2.36
N VAL A 167 22.38 17.86 -1.24
CA VAL A 167 21.70 18.74 -0.26
C VAL A 167 21.29 20.07 -0.89
N ALA A 168 22.01 20.53 -1.92
CA ALA A 168 21.68 21.74 -2.67
C ALA A 168 20.64 21.52 -3.78
N ALA A 169 20.15 20.28 -3.98
CA ALA A 169 19.17 20.01 -5.01
C ALA A 169 17.85 20.73 -4.70
N PRO A 170 17.27 21.45 -5.69
CA PRO A 170 15.99 22.11 -5.49
C PRO A 170 14.89 21.07 -5.23
N VAL A 171 14.10 21.30 -4.19
CA VAL A 171 12.90 20.52 -3.91
C VAL A 171 11.80 20.96 -4.88
N PRO A 172 11.22 20.07 -5.69
CA PRO A 172 10.18 20.44 -6.65
C PRO A 172 8.83 20.67 -5.95
N ASP A 173 8.06 21.63 -6.44
CA ASP A 173 6.68 21.89 -5.98
C ASP A 173 5.73 20.70 -6.25
N VAL A 174 6.09 19.88 -7.24
CA VAL A 174 5.38 18.65 -7.59
C VAL A 174 6.36 17.49 -7.61
N LEU A 175 6.20 16.58 -6.65
CA LEU A 175 6.95 15.34 -6.63
C LEU A 175 6.33 14.38 -7.64
N ARG A 176 7.16 13.65 -8.39
CA ARG A 176 6.72 12.57 -9.29
C ARG A 176 7.53 11.33 -9.03
N GLY A 177 6.87 10.18 -9.00
CA GLY A 177 7.52 8.92 -8.66
C GLY A 177 6.51 7.78 -8.55
N THR A 178 6.77 6.87 -7.62
CA THR A 178 5.91 5.71 -7.37
C THR A 178 5.06 5.92 -6.12
N ALA A 179 3.77 5.61 -6.22
CA ALA A 179 2.92 5.32 -5.06
C ALA A 179 2.90 3.82 -4.81
N THR A 180 3.04 3.43 -3.56
CA THR A 180 2.76 2.08 -3.06
C THR A 180 1.65 2.15 -2.00
N TRP A 181 1.38 1.04 -1.32
CA TRP A 181 0.42 1.01 -0.24
C TRP A 181 0.96 0.25 0.97
N PHE A 182 0.47 0.63 2.16
CA PHE A 182 0.87 0.07 3.45
C PHE A 182 -0.34 -0.20 4.33
N GLY A 183 -0.13 -0.89 5.45
CA GLY A 183 -1.15 -1.09 6.47
C GLY A 183 -2.17 -2.19 6.14
N GLY A 184 -3.26 -2.21 6.90
CA GLY A 184 -4.33 -3.20 6.84
C GLY A 184 -5.59 -2.74 7.57
N GLY A 185 -6.50 -3.66 7.90
CA GLY A 185 -7.71 -3.33 8.65
C GLY A 185 -7.38 -2.64 9.97
N GLY A 186 -7.91 -1.41 10.16
CA GLY A 186 -7.73 -0.59 11.37
C GLY A 186 -6.79 0.60 11.23
N THR A 187 -6.00 0.71 10.15
CA THR A 187 -5.20 1.91 9.87
C THR A 187 -6.12 3.05 9.42
N PRO A 188 -6.08 4.25 10.03
CA PRO A 188 -6.83 5.40 9.53
C PRO A 188 -6.45 5.73 8.10
N ASP A 189 -7.44 6.08 7.27
CA ASP A 189 -7.19 6.39 5.87
C ASP A 189 -6.28 7.62 5.72
N GLY A 190 -5.24 7.45 4.89
CA GLY A 190 -4.17 8.43 4.79
C GLY A 190 -2.96 7.94 4.00
N ALA A 191 -1.85 8.63 4.23
CA ALA A 191 -0.57 8.34 3.63
C ALA A 191 0.55 8.20 4.68
N ALA A 192 1.47 7.27 4.45
CA ALA A 192 2.80 7.32 5.02
C ALA A 192 3.72 8.11 4.08
N TYR A 193 4.35 9.16 4.59
CA TYR A 193 5.14 10.09 3.77
C TYR A 193 6.65 9.95 4.04
N PRO A 194 7.54 9.84 3.02
CA PRO A 194 8.95 9.51 3.24
C PRO A 194 9.78 10.52 4.03
N ALA A 195 9.42 11.80 4.00
CA ALA A 195 10.15 12.88 4.66
C ALA A 195 9.26 13.60 5.68
N VAL A 196 8.83 12.88 6.71
CA VAL A 196 8.21 13.52 7.88
C VAL A 196 9.33 14.12 8.73
N ASP A 197 9.18 15.38 9.13
CA ASP A 197 10.13 16.10 9.97
C ASP A 197 10.31 15.38 11.32
N SER A 198 11.56 15.16 11.70
CA SER A 198 11.94 14.49 12.95
C SER A 198 11.99 15.43 14.15
N GLU A 199 11.96 16.74 13.93
CA GLU A 199 12.08 17.73 14.99
C GLU A 199 10.75 17.92 15.74
N GLY A 200 10.86 18.06 17.07
CA GLY A 200 9.72 18.32 17.95
C GLY A 200 8.62 17.26 17.86
N ASP A 201 7.37 17.72 17.73
CA ASP A 201 6.18 16.86 17.70
C ASP A 201 5.74 16.48 16.27
N ALA A 202 6.58 16.70 15.26
CA ALA A 202 6.21 16.48 13.86
C ALA A 202 6.06 14.99 13.49
N GLY A 203 6.65 14.09 14.28
CA GLY A 203 6.40 12.64 14.24
C GLY A 203 7.29 11.83 13.29
N GLY A 204 8.35 12.41 12.73
CA GLY A 204 9.33 11.74 11.88
C GLY A 204 10.40 10.98 12.68
N CYS A 205 11.12 10.07 12.00
CA CYS A 205 12.28 9.37 12.57
C CYS A 205 13.57 10.18 12.37
N ALA A 206 14.35 10.37 13.43
CA ALA A 206 15.63 11.08 13.38
C ALA A 206 16.67 10.39 12.47
N ASP A 207 16.58 9.08 12.31
CA ASP A 207 17.43 8.24 11.47
C ASP A 207 16.77 7.87 10.13
N ALA A 208 15.73 8.60 9.72
CA ALA A 208 15.11 8.41 8.42
C ALA A 208 16.16 8.63 7.30
N PRO A 209 16.34 7.65 6.39
CA PRO A 209 17.30 7.82 5.30
C PRO A 209 16.82 8.89 4.33
N SER A 210 17.76 9.63 3.75
CA SER A 210 17.47 10.45 2.58
C SER A 210 17.06 9.53 1.42
N GLY A 211 15.83 9.66 0.92
CA GLY A 211 15.42 8.93 -0.28
C GLY A 211 16.14 9.44 -1.53
N CYS A 212 16.03 8.76 -2.66
CA CYS A 212 16.69 9.16 -3.92
C CYS A 212 16.09 10.38 -4.64
N VAL A 213 15.08 11.02 -4.05
CA VAL A 213 14.54 12.27 -4.56
C VAL A 213 14.52 13.29 -3.43
N PRO A 214 14.75 14.59 -3.73
CA PRO A 214 14.60 15.64 -2.73
C PRO A 214 13.11 15.75 -2.34
N PHE A 215 12.83 15.76 -1.05
CA PHE A 215 11.48 15.86 -0.51
C PHE A 215 11.30 17.17 0.28
N PRO A 216 10.13 17.82 0.20
CA PRO A 216 9.73 18.78 1.21
C PRO A 216 9.40 18.02 2.50
N TYR A 217 9.91 18.52 3.63
CA TYR A 217 9.57 18.00 4.95
C TYR A 217 8.12 18.37 5.31
N LEU A 218 7.40 17.41 5.89
CA LEU A 218 6.02 17.57 6.36
C LEU A 218 5.89 17.08 7.81
N SER A 219 4.85 17.51 8.51
CA SER A 219 4.49 16.92 9.82
C SER A 219 3.34 15.93 9.65
N LEU A 220 3.20 14.98 10.58
CA LEU A 220 1.96 14.21 10.70
C LEU A 220 0.75 15.14 10.81
N GLY A 221 -0.35 14.78 10.15
CA GLY A 221 -1.55 15.59 10.01
C GLY A 221 -1.53 16.59 8.84
N SER A 222 -0.38 16.81 8.18
CA SER A 222 -0.31 17.62 6.96
C SER A 222 -1.16 17.00 5.85
N GLU A 223 -1.79 17.82 5.01
CA GLU A 223 -2.49 17.34 3.82
C GLU A 223 -1.59 17.40 2.58
N ILE A 224 -1.63 16.33 1.78
CA ILE A 224 -1.03 16.27 0.46
C ILE A 224 -2.10 16.04 -0.60
N GLY A 225 -1.99 16.73 -1.72
CA GLY A 225 -2.69 16.33 -2.93
C GLY A 225 -1.96 15.12 -3.52
N VAL A 226 -2.70 14.04 -3.82
CA VAL A 226 -2.18 12.85 -4.52
C VAL A 226 -2.95 12.64 -5.83
N ARG A 227 -2.24 12.50 -6.96
CA ARG A 227 -2.83 12.20 -8.28
C ARG A 227 -2.20 10.95 -8.87
N ASN A 228 -3.03 9.96 -9.17
CA ASN A 228 -2.64 8.80 -9.96
C ASN A 228 -2.48 9.24 -11.43
N GLU A 229 -1.25 9.17 -11.95
CA GLU A 229 -0.94 9.57 -13.32
C GLU A 229 -1.37 8.54 -14.36
N CYS A 230 -1.51 7.27 -13.96
CA CYS A 230 -1.98 6.22 -14.85
C CYS A 230 -3.48 6.36 -15.19
N GLY A 231 -4.30 6.78 -14.21
CA GLY A 231 -5.76 6.83 -14.32
C GLY A 231 -6.39 8.22 -14.13
N GLY A 232 -5.59 9.23 -13.81
CA GLY A 232 -6.01 10.63 -13.66
C GLY A 232 -6.75 10.99 -12.36
N ARG A 233 -7.18 10.00 -11.55
CA ARG A 233 -7.88 10.25 -10.28
C ARG A 233 -6.97 10.95 -9.28
N ALA A 234 -7.54 11.86 -8.48
CA ALA A 234 -6.83 12.60 -7.46
C ALA A 234 -7.66 12.77 -6.19
N ALA A 235 -6.98 12.94 -5.05
CA ALA A 235 -7.60 13.18 -3.76
C ALA A 235 -6.67 14.00 -2.86
N ARG A 236 -7.24 14.63 -1.84
CA ARG A 236 -6.48 15.10 -0.67
C ARG A 236 -6.35 13.95 0.31
N VAL A 237 -5.15 13.77 0.83
CA VAL A 237 -4.81 12.66 1.71
C VAL A 237 -4.02 13.20 2.90
N PRO A 238 -4.44 12.95 4.14
CA PRO A 238 -3.65 13.33 5.32
C PRO A 238 -2.43 12.42 5.46
N VAL A 239 -1.31 12.99 5.92
CA VAL A 239 -0.13 12.24 6.34
C VAL A 239 -0.40 11.67 7.73
N VAL A 240 -0.51 10.36 7.85
CA VAL A 240 -0.90 9.67 9.10
C VAL A 240 0.23 8.84 9.71
N GLU A 241 1.30 8.58 8.95
CA GLU A 241 2.46 7.81 9.41
C GLU A 241 3.75 8.36 8.76
N CYS A 242 4.88 8.17 9.41
CA CYS A 242 6.18 8.42 8.78
C CYS A 242 6.55 7.23 7.86
N GLY A 243 6.76 7.52 6.58
CA GLY A 243 7.08 6.55 5.54
C GLY A 243 8.59 6.36 5.32
N CYS A 244 9.41 6.48 6.36
CA CYS A 244 10.88 6.44 6.27
C CYS A 244 11.42 5.16 5.59
N LEU A 245 10.66 4.05 5.65
CA LEU A 245 11.00 2.84 4.92
C LEU A 245 10.90 3.01 3.41
N ALA A 246 9.86 3.69 2.90
CA ALA A 246 9.69 3.94 1.47
C ALA A 246 10.85 4.75 0.88
N ALA A 247 11.47 5.64 1.66
CA ALA A 247 12.66 6.38 1.23
C ALA A 247 13.82 5.46 0.79
N ARG A 248 13.91 4.23 1.33
CA ARG A 248 14.96 3.26 0.96
C ARG A 248 14.78 2.68 -0.45
N PHE A 249 13.58 2.79 -1.02
CA PHE A 249 13.22 2.18 -2.30
C PHE A 249 13.30 3.20 -3.44
N CYS A 250 14.31 3.02 -4.29
CA CYS A 250 14.57 3.81 -5.51
C CYS A 250 14.24 3.02 -6.77
N ASP A 251 13.30 2.11 -6.64
CA ASP A 251 12.67 1.39 -7.72
C ASP A 251 11.75 2.32 -8.54
N ARG A 252 11.13 1.71 -9.55
CA ARG A 252 10.18 2.37 -10.44
C ARG A 252 8.96 1.49 -10.57
N CYS A 253 7.80 2.12 -10.65
CA CYS A 253 6.61 1.45 -11.14
C CYS A 253 6.66 1.39 -12.68
N VAL A 254 6.17 0.28 -13.23
CA VAL A 254 6.10 0.04 -14.68
C VAL A 254 4.69 -0.38 -15.12
N GLU A 255 3.69 -0.18 -14.27
CA GLU A 255 2.32 -0.66 -14.48
C GLU A 255 1.63 0.05 -15.66
N CYS A 256 1.88 1.35 -15.86
CA CYS A 256 1.34 2.10 -16.98
C CYS A 256 2.45 2.66 -17.88
N GLU A 257 3.37 3.43 -17.31
CA GLU A 257 4.62 3.86 -17.91
C GLU A 257 5.72 3.70 -16.87
N THR A 258 6.98 3.88 -17.28
CA THR A 258 8.09 3.85 -16.33
C THR A 258 8.11 5.14 -15.50
N SER A 259 7.84 5.03 -14.19
CA SER A 259 7.89 6.19 -13.29
C SER A 259 9.32 6.77 -13.17
N PRO A 260 9.45 8.05 -12.74
CA PRO A 260 10.67 8.50 -12.08
C PRO A 260 11.04 7.56 -10.92
N ARG A 261 12.33 7.50 -10.57
CA ARG A 261 12.79 6.66 -9.45
C ARG A 261 12.28 7.21 -8.12
N GLY A 262 12.02 6.29 -7.19
CA GLY A 262 11.70 6.62 -5.80
C GLY A 262 10.23 6.40 -5.48
N ARG A 263 9.98 5.78 -4.33
CA ARG A 263 8.67 5.77 -3.71
C ARG A 263 8.49 7.09 -2.98
N ILE A 264 7.47 7.84 -3.39
CA ILE A 264 7.23 9.19 -2.87
C ILE A 264 6.03 9.29 -1.94
N VAL A 265 5.23 8.23 -1.86
CA VAL A 265 4.12 8.09 -0.91
C VAL A 265 3.73 6.62 -0.78
N GLU A 266 3.35 6.19 0.41
CA GLU A 266 2.62 4.93 0.62
C GLU A 266 1.22 5.27 1.08
N LEU A 267 0.19 4.74 0.43
CA LEU A 267 -1.22 5.04 0.73
C LEU A 267 -1.86 3.90 1.52
N THR A 268 -2.87 4.18 2.34
CA THR A 268 -3.69 3.08 2.87
C THR A 268 -4.40 2.34 1.74
N PRO A 269 -4.80 1.07 1.92
CA PRO A 269 -5.35 0.27 0.82
C PRO A 269 -6.63 0.88 0.24
N ALA A 270 -7.46 1.51 1.09
CA ALA A 270 -8.67 2.19 0.64
C ALA A 270 -8.34 3.44 -0.19
N VAL A 271 -7.37 4.26 0.23
CA VAL A 271 -6.95 5.44 -0.55
C VAL A 271 -6.31 5.02 -1.88
N PHE A 272 -5.39 4.05 -1.84
CA PHE A 272 -4.70 3.54 -3.04
C PHE A 272 -5.68 3.05 -4.11
N ALA A 273 -6.62 2.17 -3.72
CA ALA A 273 -7.61 1.63 -4.64
C ALA A 273 -8.69 2.65 -5.03
N GLY A 274 -9.00 3.61 -4.16
CA GLY A 274 -9.91 4.73 -4.46
C GLY A 274 -9.38 5.63 -5.57
N LEU A 275 -8.06 5.87 -5.57
CA LEU A 275 -7.34 6.55 -6.63
C LEU A 275 -7.15 5.69 -7.90
N GLY A 276 -7.75 4.51 -7.96
CA GLY A 276 -7.75 3.64 -9.13
C GLY A 276 -6.55 2.68 -9.21
N GLY A 277 -5.77 2.53 -8.14
CA GLY A 277 -4.73 1.51 -8.08
C GLY A 277 -5.30 0.09 -7.92
N GLU A 278 -4.60 -0.90 -8.48
CA GLU A 278 -4.86 -2.32 -8.22
C GLU A 278 -3.96 -2.81 -7.08
N LEU A 279 -4.54 -3.23 -5.95
CA LEU A 279 -3.74 -3.61 -4.77
C LEU A 279 -2.78 -4.76 -5.06
N ASP A 280 -3.19 -5.69 -5.91
CA ASP A 280 -2.38 -6.84 -6.33
C ASP A 280 -1.35 -6.53 -7.43
N ALA A 281 -1.44 -5.38 -8.10
CA ALA A 281 -0.36 -4.84 -8.94
C ALA A 281 0.70 -4.14 -8.08
N GLY A 282 0.30 -3.54 -6.96
CA GLY A 282 1.21 -3.04 -5.92
C GLY A 282 1.76 -1.64 -6.14
N CYS A 283 1.67 -1.05 -7.32
CA CYS A 283 2.14 0.33 -7.53
C CYS A 283 1.35 1.07 -8.61
N PHE A 284 1.46 2.40 -8.62
CA PHE A 284 1.15 3.22 -9.79
C PHE A 284 2.03 4.48 -9.82
N ASN A 285 2.12 5.11 -11.00
CA ASN A 285 2.82 6.38 -11.18
C ASN A 285 2.02 7.51 -10.55
N VAL A 286 2.66 8.31 -9.71
CA VAL A 286 1.97 9.31 -8.89
C VAL A 286 2.65 10.66 -9.00
N ALA A 287 1.83 11.70 -8.94
CA ALA A 287 2.26 13.04 -8.63
C ALA A 287 1.73 13.46 -7.25
N VAL A 288 2.57 14.12 -6.45
CA VAL A 288 2.24 14.59 -5.10
C VAL A 288 2.54 16.09 -4.96
N ARG A 289 1.61 16.83 -4.34
CA ARG A 289 1.72 18.26 -4.05
C ARG A 289 1.48 18.53 -2.55
N PRO A 290 2.43 19.10 -1.81
CA PRO A 290 2.18 19.59 -0.46
C PRO A 290 1.17 20.74 -0.44
N GLY A 291 0.18 20.70 0.47
CA GLY A 291 -0.66 21.87 0.80
C GLY A 291 -1.57 22.44 -0.30
N ALA A 292 -1.63 21.82 -1.49
CA ALA A 292 -2.40 22.33 -2.62
C ALA A 292 -3.33 21.24 -3.22
N PRO A 293 -4.53 21.62 -3.69
CA PRO A 293 -5.37 20.72 -4.48
C PRO A 293 -4.75 20.43 -5.86
N TRP A 294 -5.26 19.39 -6.51
CA TRP A 294 -4.88 18.97 -7.86
C TRP A 294 -5.61 19.72 -8.96
#